data_AF-A0A7R9AJR3-F1
#
_entry.id   AF-A0A7R9AJR3-F1
#
_cell.length_a   1.000
_cell.length_b   1.000
_cell.length_c   1.000
_cell.angle_alpha   90.00
_cell.angle_beta   90.00
_cell.angle_gamma   90.00
#
_symmetry.space_group_name_H-M   'P 1'
#
loop_
_entity.id
_entity.type
_entity.pdbx_description
1 polymer ?
#
loop_
_entity_poly.entity_id
_entity_poly.type
_entity_poly.pdbx_seq_one_letter_code
_entity_poly.pdbx_strand_id
1 'polypeptide(L)'
;RRVKAKERIATETWELVKRKIVQEWSPEQIAGWLEKEGQPRVSHERIYQYLLKDKQLGGKLYKSLRNQQKRRKRYGSYDRRGQLPERVSIDERPQIVEERRRIGDMEIDTVIGKGHQGGLVTIVDRTSRYTFIQRVTSKQAQEV
;
A
#
# COMPACT_ATOMS: atom_id res chain seq x y z
N ARG A 1 -1.59 -39.13 -34.78
CA ARG A 1 -0.64 -38.43 -33.87
C ARG A 1 -0.80 -36.93 -34.06
N ARG A 2 -1.38 -36.19 -33.09
CA ARG A 2 -1.46 -34.72 -33.17
C ARG A 2 -0.04 -34.15 -33.07
N VAL A 3 0.37 -33.37 -34.06
CA VAL A 3 1.63 -32.62 -34.04
C VAL A 3 1.57 -31.65 -32.86
N LYS A 4 2.56 -31.72 -31.95
CA LYS A 4 2.68 -30.79 -30.81
C LYS A 4 2.66 -29.36 -31.36
N ALA A 5 1.76 -28.52 -30.84
CA ALA A 5 1.67 -27.12 -31.23
C ALA A 5 3.05 -26.45 -31.07
N LYS A 6 3.49 -25.70 -32.09
CA LYS A 6 4.73 -24.90 -32.06
C LYS A 6 4.67 -23.99 -30.82
N GLU A 7 5.67 -24.05 -29.96
CA GLU A 7 5.72 -23.18 -28.80
C GLU A 7 5.79 -21.72 -29.29
N ARG A 8 4.79 -20.91 -28.89
CA ARG A 8 4.63 -19.51 -29.35
C ARG A 8 5.78 -18.59 -28.92
N ILE A 9 6.61 -19.01 -27.96
CA ILE A 9 7.68 -18.22 -27.35
C ILE A 9 8.93 -19.11 -27.34
N ALA A 10 10.05 -18.58 -27.82
CA ALA A 10 11.32 -19.29 -27.87
C ALA A 10 11.87 -19.57 -26.46
N THR A 11 12.61 -20.68 -26.31
CA THR A 11 13.26 -21.07 -25.05
C THR A 11 14.22 -19.98 -24.55
N GLU A 12 14.92 -19.31 -25.46
CA GLU A 12 15.84 -18.21 -25.18
C GLU A 12 15.16 -17.05 -24.44
N THR A 13 13.93 -16.71 -24.84
CA THR A 13 13.12 -15.69 -24.16
C THR A 13 12.78 -16.11 -22.74
N TRP A 14 12.49 -17.40 -22.50
CA TRP A 14 12.25 -17.90 -21.15
C TRP A 14 13.51 -17.93 -20.27
N GLU A 15 14.70 -18.16 -20.84
CA GLU A 15 15.96 -18.02 -20.10
C GLU A 15 16.21 -16.57 -19.67
N LEU A 16 15.89 -15.59 -20.52
CA LEU A 16 15.93 -14.17 -20.16
C LEU A 16 14.96 -13.83 -19.03
N VAL A 17 13.70 -14.26 -19.14
CA VAL A 17 12.68 -14.06 -18.10
C VAL A 17 13.13 -14.69 -16.78
N LYS A 18 13.63 -15.93 -16.79
CA LYS A 18 14.14 -16.61 -15.60
C LYS A 18 15.28 -15.85 -14.93
N ARG A 19 16.27 -15.38 -15.70
CA ARG A 19 17.38 -14.56 -15.17
C ARG A 19 16.87 -13.30 -14.47
N LYS A 20 15.89 -12.61 -15.05
CA LYS A 20 15.30 -11.40 -14.46
C LYS A 20 14.46 -11.69 -13.22
N ILE A 21 13.71 -12.79 -13.21
CA ILE A 21 12.97 -13.24 -12.03
C ILE A 21 13.92 -13.53 -10.86
N VAL A 22 15.06 -14.19 -11.10
CA VAL A 22 16.07 -14.45 -10.05
C VAL A 22 16.70 -13.15 -9.52
N GLN A 23 16.73 -12.09 -10.33
CA GLN A 23 17.13 -10.74 -9.91
C GLN A 23 16.00 -9.96 -9.19
N GLU A 24 14.91 -10.63 -8.82
CA GLU A 24 13.74 -10.07 -8.11
C GLU A 24 12.92 -9.04 -8.90
N TRP A 25 13.00 -9.05 -10.24
CA TRP A 25 12.16 -8.20 -11.07
C TRP A 25 10.71 -8.68 -11.06
N SER A 26 9.75 -7.75 -11.02
CA SER A 26 8.33 -8.08 -11.15
C SER A 26 7.98 -8.50 -12.60
N PRO A 27 6.98 -9.36 -12.81
CA PRO A 27 6.52 -9.73 -14.15
C PRO A 27 6.17 -8.53 -15.04
N GLU A 28 5.64 -7.44 -14.48
CA GLU A 28 5.38 -6.18 -15.18
C GLU A 28 6.67 -5.48 -15.60
N GLN A 29 7.67 -5.41 -14.71
CA GLN A 29 8.98 -4.84 -15.03
C GLN A 29 9.68 -5.63 -16.14
N ILE A 30 9.57 -6.96 -16.11
CA ILE A 30 10.16 -7.82 -17.14
C ILE A 30 9.46 -7.60 -18.48
N ALA A 31 8.13 -7.55 -18.50
CA ALA A 31 7.37 -7.29 -19.73
C ALA A 31 7.74 -5.94 -20.35
N GLY A 32 7.84 -4.88 -19.54
CA GLY A 32 8.27 -3.55 -20.00
C GLY A 32 9.73 -3.53 -20.45
N TRP A 33 10.62 -4.25 -19.77
CA TRP A 33 12.03 -4.35 -20.16
C TRP A 33 12.21 -5.09 -21.49
N LEU A 34 11.48 -6.19 -21.71
CA LEU A 34 11.52 -6.92 -22.99
C LEU A 34 11.11 -6.03 -24.17
N GLU A 35 10.06 -5.22 -23.97
CA GLU A 35 9.59 -4.26 -24.98
C GLU A 35 10.62 -3.17 -25.26
N LYS A 36 11.28 -2.65 -24.21
CA LYS A 36 12.30 -1.61 -24.33
C LYS A 36 13.57 -2.09 -25.05
N GLU A 37 14.00 -3.32 -24.81
CA GLU A 37 15.24 -3.90 -25.39
C GLU A 37 15.02 -4.57 -26.75
N GLY A 38 13.82 -4.44 -27.34
CA GLY A 38 13.51 -5.08 -28.63
C GLY A 38 13.49 -6.62 -28.58
N GLN A 39 13.33 -7.20 -27.39
CA GLN A 39 13.23 -8.65 -27.20
C GLN A 39 11.81 -9.14 -27.54
N PRO A 40 11.62 -10.46 -27.78
CA PRO A 40 10.29 -11.01 -28.02
C PRO A 40 9.30 -10.66 -26.89
N ARG A 41 8.17 -10.07 -27.27
CA ARG A 41 7.18 -9.55 -26.32
C ARG A 41 6.50 -10.69 -25.56
N VAL A 42 6.56 -10.64 -24.24
CA VAL A 42 5.83 -11.55 -23.34
C VAL A 42 5.01 -10.70 -22.37
N SER A 43 3.70 -10.93 -22.30
CA SER A 43 2.85 -10.21 -21.34
C SER A 43 3.16 -10.66 -19.91
N HIS A 44 2.99 -9.75 -18.94
CA HIS A 44 3.17 -10.05 -17.52
C HIS A 44 2.25 -11.21 -17.08
N GLU A 45 1.03 -11.28 -17.60
CA GLU A 45 0.11 -12.41 -17.36
C GLU A 45 0.70 -13.75 -17.84
N ARG A 46 1.38 -13.76 -18.99
CA ARG A 46 2.03 -14.98 -19.49
C ARG A 46 3.22 -15.41 -18.63
N ILE A 47 3.95 -14.45 -18.09
CA ILE A 47 5.02 -14.70 -17.10
C ILE A 47 4.42 -15.27 -15.81
N TYR A 48 3.29 -14.74 -15.32
CA TYR A 48 2.57 -15.31 -14.17
C TYR A 48 2.12 -16.75 -14.42
N GLN A 49 1.54 -17.04 -15.59
CA GLN A 49 1.15 -18.41 -15.96
C GLN A 49 2.35 -19.37 -15.98
N TYR A 50 3.50 -18.90 -16.47
CA TYR A 50 4.75 -19.67 -16.46
C TYR A 50 5.24 -19.98 -15.05
N LEU A 51 5.27 -18.97 -14.17
CA LEU A 51 5.66 -19.15 -12.76
C LEU A 51 4.70 -20.07 -12.01
N LEU A 52 3.39 -20.00 -12.31
CA LEU A 52 2.39 -20.89 -11.73
C LEU A 52 2.60 -22.33 -12.20
N LYS A 53 2.93 -22.54 -13.47
CA LYS A 53 3.25 -23.87 -14.02
C LYS A 53 4.54 -24.43 -13.42
N ASP A 54 5.59 -23.62 -13.31
CA ASP A 54 6.85 -23.98 -12.63
C ASP A 54 6.57 -24.43 -11.19
N LYS A 55 5.78 -23.65 -10.44
CA LYS A 55 5.36 -23.98 -9.08
C LYS A 55 4.60 -25.30 -8.99
N GLN A 56 3.70 -25.58 -9.92
CA GLN A 56 2.96 -26.86 -9.97
C GLN A 56 3.86 -28.06 -10.24
N LEU A 57 4.97 -27.85 -10.96
CA LEU A 57 6.00 -28.86 -11.23
C LEU A 57 7.05 -28.96 -10.11
N GLY A 58 6.88 -28.24 -8.98
CA GLY A 58 7.81 -28.26 -7.85
C GLY A 58 8.95 -27.24 -7.95
N GLY A 59 8.93 -26.37 -8.96
CA GLY A 59 9.87 -25.28 -9.14
C GLY A 59 9.76 -24.19 -8.07
N LYS A 60 10.79 -23.35 -7.99
CA LYS A 60 10.96 -22.33 -6.94
C LYS A 60 11.03 -20.91 -7.49
N LEU A 61 10.82 -20.68 -8.78
CA LEU A 61 10.96 -19.35 -9.39
C LEU A 61 10.00 -18.32 -8.77
N TYR A 62 8.80 -18.76 -8.39
CA TYR A 62 7.81 -17.89 -7.74
C TYR A 62 8.30 -17.31 -6.39
N LYS A 63 9.33 -17.90 -5.76
CA LYS A 63 9.91 -17.40 -4.51
C LYS A 63 10.77 -16.15 -4.74
N SER A 64 11.23 -15.88 -5.94
CA SER A 64 11.96 -14.64 -6.23
C SER A 64 11.03 -13.45 -6.51
N LEU A 65 9.72 -13.65 -6.49
CA LEU A 65 8.76 -12.56 -6.62
C LEU A 65 8.77 -11.69 -5.36
N ARG A 66 8.91 -10.37 -5.55
CA ARG A 66 8.92 -9.36 -4.48
C ARG A 66 7.68 -9.42 -3.58
N ASN A 67 6.53 -9.80 -4.14
CA ASN A 67 5.28 -9.92 -3.38
C ASN A 67 4.93 -11.38 -3.12
N GLN A 68 5.54 -11.97 -2.08
CA GLN A 68 5.18 -13.29 -1.57
C GLN A 68 4.02 -13.24 -0.56
N GLN A 69 3.36 -12.09 -0.39
CA GLN A 69 2.43 -11.92 0.71
C GLN A 69 1.28 -12.93 0.60
N LYS A 70 1.10 -13.71 1.66
CA LYS A 70 -0.11 -14.51 1.82
C LYS A 70 -1.30 -13.56 1.72
N ARG A 71 -2.28 -13.89 0.87
CA ARG A 71 -3.55 -13.19 0.80
C ARG A 71 -4.12 -13.08 2.22
N ARG A 72 -4.08 -11.87 2.79
CA ARG A 72 -4.65 -11.63 4.12
C ARG A 72 -6.17 -11.65 3.97
N LYS A 73 -6.86 -12.47 4.77
CA LYS A 73 -8.31 -12.34 4.92
C LYS A 73 -8.58 -10.95 5.49
N ARG A 74 -9.50 -10.20 4.86
CA ARG A 74 -9.99 -8.93 5.42
C ARG A 74 -10.88 -9.29 6.61
N TYR A 75 -10.36 -9.12 7.82
CA TYR A 75 -11.15 -9.14 9.04
C TYR A 75 -11.54 -7.70 9.37
N GLY A 76 -12.82 -7.46 9.66
CA GLY A 76 -13.36 -6.13 9.97
C GLY A 76 -14.82 -6.01 9.52
N SER A 77 -15.65 -5.34 10.32
CA SER A 77 -16.95 -4.85 9.91
C SER A 77 -16.78 -3.58 9.07
N TYR A 78 -17.72 -3.29 8.17
CA TYR A 78 -17.78 -1.98 7.54
C TYR A 78 -17.99 -0.92 8.62
N ASP A 79 -17.09 0.08 8.65
CA ASP A 79 -17.25 1.23 9.53
C ASP A 79 -18.49 2.02 9.11
N ARG A 80 -19.50 2.07 9.99
CA ARG A 80 -20.79 2.75 9.73
C ARG A 80 -20.78 4.22 10.12
N ARG A 81 -19.66 4.75 10.66
CA ARG A 81 -19.57 6.14 11.15
C ARG A 81 -19.61 7.17 10.02
N GLY A 82 -19.40 6.75 8.78
CA GLY A 82 -19.29 7.66 7.64
C GLY A 82 -18.02 8.50 7.69
N GLN A 83 -17.86 9.40 6.73
CA GLN A 83 -16.83 10.44 6.78
C GLN A 83 -17.43 11.69 7.42
N LEU A 84 -16.61 12.48 8.11
CA LEU A 84 -17.03 13.79 8.63
C LEU A 84 -17.44 14.68 7.44
N PRO A 85 -18.69 15.17 7.38
CA PRO A 85 -19.10 16.10 6.33
C PRO A 85 -18.28 17.38 6.42
N GLU A 86 -17.99 17.98 5.26
CA GLU A 86 -17.27 19.27 5.17
C GLU A 86 -15.88 19.30 5.81
N ARG A 87 -15.24 18.13 5.98
CA ARG A 87 -13.84 18.09 6.41
C ARG A 87 -12.96 18.76 5.34
N VAL A 88 -12.13 19.70 5.77
CA VAL A 88 -11.04 20.25 4.95
C VAL A 88 -9.84 19.31 5.08
N SER A 89 -9.21 18.94 3.95
CA SER A 89 -8.04 18.08 4.02
C SER A 89 -6.89 18.79 4.71
N ILE A 90 -6.05 18.02 5.41
CA ILE A 90 -4.77 18.54 5.95
C ILE A 90 -3.89 19.07 4.81
N ASP A 91 -4.02 18.48 3.61
CA ASP A 91 -3.27 18.90 2.42
C ASP A 91 -3.68 20.29 1.91
N GLU A 92 -4.86 20.79 2.29
CA GLU A 92 -5.36 22.12 1.90
C GLU A 92 -4.91 23.23 2.87
N ARG A 93 -4.10 22.90 3.89
CA ARG A 93 -3.58 23.89 4.83
C ARG A 93 -2.72 24.94 4.09
N PRO A 94 -2.85 26.23 4.43
CA PRO A 94 -1.96 27.26 3.92
C PRO A 94 -0.50 26.96 4.27
N GLN A 95 0.42 27.24 3.33
CA GLN A 95 1.86 26.96 3.49
C GLN A 95 2.46 27.54 4.78
N ILE A 96 1.97 28.71 5.22
CA ILE A 96 2.40 29.38 6.46
C ILE A 96 2.24 28.50 7.72
N VAL A 97 1.27 27.57 7.74
CA VAL A 97 1.05 26.66 8.87
C VAL A 97 2.19 25.64 8.99
N GLU A 98 2.78 25.22 7.86
CA GLU A 98 3.88 24.26 7.86
C GLU A 98 5.21 24.92 8.21
N GLU A 99 5.33 26.24 8.02
CA GLU A 99 6.50 27.00 8.45
C GLU A 99 6.66 27.07 9.98
N ARG A 100 5.56 26.91 10.75
CA ARG A 100 5.54 26.95 12.22
C ARG A 100 6.20 28.22 12.80
N ARG A 101 5.89 29.37 12.20
CA ARG A 101 6.48 30.66 12.56
C ARG A 101 5.54 31.59 13.33
N ARG A 102 4.25 31.25 13.44
CA ARG A 102 3.25 32.07 14.13
C ARG A 102 2.55 31.26 15.23
N ILE A 103 2.14 31.95 16.28
CA ILE A 103 1.31 31.38 17.34
C ILE A 103 -0.16 31.40 16.88
N GLY A 104 -0.92 30.38 17.25
CA GLY A 104 -2.35 30.27 17.00
C GLY A 104 -2.75 29.14 16.04
N ASP A 105 -1.79 28.48 15.41
CA ASP A 105 -2.05 27.28 14.60
C ASP A 105 -2.20 26.07 15.52
N MET A 106 -3.42 25.84 15.98
CA MET A 106 -3.74 24.78 16.95
C MET A 106 -4.02 23.44 16.28
N GLU A 107 -3.52 22.37 16.89
CA GLU A 107 -3.81 20.98 16.57
C GLU A 107 -4.59 20.37 17.74
N ILE A 108 -5.73 19.75 17.43
CA ILE A 108 -6.65 19.20 18.43
C ILE A 108 -6.75 17.69 18.20
N ASP A 109 -6.40 16.91 19.22
CA ASP A 109 -6.52 15.46 19.22
C ASP A 109 -7.37 15.00 20.41
N THR A 110 -8.05 13.85 20.24
CA THR A 110 -8.74 13.15 21.33
C THR A 110 -8.10 11.77 21.54
N VAL A 111 -7.50 11.57 22.71
CA VAL A 111 -6.97 10.27 23.14
C VAL A 111 -8.05 9.51 23.88
N ILE A 112 -8.40 8.32 23.41
CA ILE A 112 -9.41 7.45 24.03
C ILE A 112 -8.73 6.33 24.81
N GLY A 113 -9.14 6.15 26.07
CA GLY A 113 -8.63 5.11 26.95
C GLY A 113 -8.96 3.69 26.48
N LYS A 114 -8.26 2.70 27.04
CA LYS A 114 -8.49 1.28 26.76
C LYS A 114 -9.96 0.92 27.03
N GLY A 115 -10.57 0.15 26.13
CA GLY A 115 -11.97 -0.25 26.26
C GLY A 115 -12.97 0.90 26.09
N HIS A 116 -12.56 2.01 25.48
CA HIS A 116 -13.37 3.24 25.34
C HIS A 116 -13.77 3.89 26.67
N GLN A 117 -12.99 3.66 27.73
CA GLN A 117 -13.23 4.24 29.04
C GLN A 117 -12.42 5.51 29.24
N GLY A 118 -13.12 6.66 29.32
CA GLY A 118 -12.53 7.98 29.46
C GLY A 118 -11.81 8.49 28.21
N GLY A 119 -11.58 9.80 28.17
CA GLY A 119 -10.81 10.45 27.13
C GLY A 119 -10.00 11.63 27.66
N LEU A 120 -8.99 12.01 26.87
CA LEU A 120 -8.28 13.28 27.02
C LEU A 120 -8.41 14.05 25.71
N VAL A 121 -8.68 15.35 25.81
CA VAL A 121 -8.57 16.28 24.69
C VAL A 121 -7.26 17.03 24.84
N THR A 122 -6.47 17.07 23.78
CA THR A 122 -5.20 17.79 23.73
C THR A 122 -5.28 18.87 22.66
N ILE A 123 -5.00 20.11 23.05
CA ILE A 123 -4.91 21.26 22.14
C ILE A 123 -3.48 21.75 22.18
N VAL A 124 -2.78 21.67 21.05
CA VAL A 124 -1.36 21.98 20.93
C VAL A 124 -1.16 23.10 19.93
N ASP A 125 -0.50 24.18 20.35
CA ASP A 125 0.02 25.17 19.40
C ASP A 125 1.24 24.60 18.67
N ARG A 126 1.21 24.57 17.32
CA ARG A 126 2.25 23.90 16.51
C ARG A 126 3.62 24.59 16.56
N THR A 127 3.66 25.87 16.90
CA THR A 127 4.89 26.68 16.94
C THR A 127 5.55 26.62 18.31
N SER A 128 4.83 27.01 19.37
CA SER A 128 5.35 27.03 20.75
C SER A 128 5.35 25.67 21.43
N ARG A 129 4.59 24.70 20.92
CA ARG A 129 4.30 23.41 21.58
C ARG A 129 3.57 23.55 22.92
N TYR A 130 3.08 24.75 23.23
CA TYR A 130 2.25 24.95 24.41
C TYR A 130 0.99 24.09 24.28
N THR A 131 0.72 23.29 25.30
CA THR A 131 -0.25 22.20 25.25
C THR A 131 -1.25 22.33 26.39
N PHE A 132 -2.54 22.39 26.03
CA PHE A 132 -3.64 22.24 26.97
C PHE A 132 -4.13 20.80 26.94
N ILE A 133 -4.32 20.19 28.11
CA ILE A 133 -4.84 18.83 28.24
C ILE A 133 -6.02 18.86 29.20
N GLN A 134 -7.16 18.35 28.74
CA GLN A 134 -8.37 18.25 29.56
C GLN A 134 -8.89 16.81 29.56
N ARG A 135 -9.29 16.32 30.73
CA ARG A 135 -10.00 15.04 30.84
C ARG A 135 -11.47 15.23 30.48
N VAL A 136 -11.98 14.34 29.62
CA VAL A 136 -13.38 14.25 29.21
C VAL A 136 -13.94 12.88 29.60
N THR A 137 -15.23 12.84 29.95
CA THR A 137 -15.92 11.61 30.36
C THR A 137 -16.51 10.85 29.17
N SER A 138 -16.81 11.54 28.06
CA SER A 138 -17.19 10.94 26.79
C SER A 138 -16.52 11.60 25.57
N LYS A 139 -16.71 10.98 24.40
CA LYS A 139 -16.24 11.45 23.08
C LYS A 139 -17.34 12.15 22.27
N GLN A 140 -18.48 12.45 22.90
CA GLN A 140 -19.59 13.10 22.23
C GLN A 140 -19.28 14.58 22.02
N ALA A 141 -19.76 15.16 20.92
CA ALA A 141 -19.47 16.53 20.53
C ALA A 141 -20.02 17.58 21.52
N GLN A 142 -20.96 17.22 22.39
CA GLN A 142 -21.44 18.11 23.45
C GLN A 142 -20.44 18.24 24.61
N GLU A 143 -19.51 17.30 24.73
CA GLU A 143 -18.60 17.19 25.86
C GLU A 143 -17.13 17.45 25.49
N VAL A 144 -16.79 17.33 24.20
CA VAL A 144 -15.47 17.59 23.60
C VAL A 144 -15.56 18.84 22.74
#